data_AF-A0AAW4MXB8-F1
#
_entry.id   AF-A0AAW4MXB8-F1
#
_cell.length_a   1.000
_cell.length_b   1.000
_cell.length_c   1.000
_cell.angle_alpha   90.00
_cell.angle_beta   90.00
_cell.angle_gamma   90.00
#
_symmetry.space_group_name_H-M   'P 1'
#
loop_
_entity.id
_entity.type
_entity.pdbx_description
1 polymer ?
#
loop_
_entity_poly.entity_id
_entity_poly.type
_entity_poly.pdbx_seq_one_letter_code
_entity_poly.pdbx_strand_id
1 'polypeptide(L)'
;MNQVSGFIFPPVGDVSESYTEISELSSSGFNILLRAKRNGQWWILKALAPDVCHDSTYLQLQQKEYNILARLDHPGIVKVEGLEEVEGYGRCIVMEWVDGMTLDEWLAHKHSCAERSQIVRQLLLVMEYVHDQQIVHRDLKPSNIMVARNGGTIKLIDFGLSDADSYAILKSPAGTDGYISPEQQKDSTPDVRNDIYSLGVILKEMHLGLSYRWAAKHCLRPLEQRYPNVHALRMHIQSYQHRLITMVCIFVFLVLGASGVAIYNKVTKPAELYDVVAHFTIGNLEYKSWGGGLVTVCAANERDSVIEIPLMVNYQGMNYRVDEIEDSAFAAHPLLRRVMLPDNPDLHVMKHICDDSPQLKSISFRCKTPPALGNDIWKVKMSDVFKSACFERVVLYVPEGSAATYRQSAWGRFKNIKEYES
;
A
#
# COMPACT_ATOMS: atom_id res chain seq x y z
N MET A 1 -11.90 -36.07 -53.21
CA MET A 1 -12.28 -35.39 -51.96
C MET A 1 -12.08 -33.89 -52.18
N ASN A 2 -13.14 -33.17 -52.52
CA ASN A 2 -13.14 -31.71 -52.54
C ASN A 2 -14.08 -31.25 -51.43
N GLN A 3 -13.51 -30.76 -50.32
CA GLN A 3 -14.24 -30.03 -49.30
C GLN A 3 -14.58 -28.66 -49.87
N VAL A 4 -15.82 -28.49 -50.33
CA VAL A 4 -16.44 -27.16 -50.46
C VAL A 4 -17.10 -26.88 -49.12
N SER A 5 -16.77 -25.73 -48.52
CA SER A 5 -17.27 -25.27 -47.23
C SER A 5 -18.80 -25.43 -47.13
N GLY A 6 -19.25 -26.28 -46.21
CA GLY A 6 -20.66 -26.51 -45.96
C GLY A 6 -21.29 -25.32 -45.25
N PHE A 7 -21.90 -24.41 -46.00
CA PHE A 7 -22.98 -23.58 -45.49
C PHE A 7 -24.27 -24.41 -45.61
N ILE A 8 -24.80 -24.86 -44.49
CA ILE A 8 -26.16 -25.40 -44.42
C ILE A 8 -27.08 -24.18 -44.32
N PHE A 9 -27.72 -23.82 -45.43
CA PHE A 9 -28.83 -22.87 -45.40
C PHE A 9 -30.01 -23.56 -44.69
N PRO A 10 -30.53 -23.03 -43.56
CA PRO A 10 -31.77 -23.55 -43.02
C PRO A 10 -32.88 -23.42 -44.07
N PRO A 11 -33.88 -24.33 -44.08
CA PRO A 11 -35.02 -24.19 -44.98
C PRO A 11 -35.67 -22.82 -44.74
N VAL A 12 -35.92 -22.11 -45.84
CA VAL A 12 -36.57 -20.78 -45.89
C VAL A 12 -37.97 -20.92 -45.29
N GLY A 13 -38.08 -20.80 -43.97
CA GLY A 13 -39.34 -20.56 -43.28
C GLY A 13 -39.56 -19.06 -43.25
N ASP A 14 -40.58 -18.58 -43.98
CA ASP A 14 -41.10 -17.20 -44.02
C ASP A 14 -40.16 -16.14 -43.44
N VAL A 15 -39.01 -15.98 -44.08
CA VAL A 15 -38.09 -14.89 -43.80
C VAL A 15 -38.66 -13.68 -44.53
N SER A 16 -39.59 -12.99 -43.87
CA SER A 16 -40.13 -11.74 -44.41
C SER A 16 -38.97 -10.74 -44.54
N GLU A 17 -38.66 -10.33 -45.77
CA GLU A 17 -37.70 -9.23 -46.02
C GLU A 17 -38.21 -7.90 -45.41
N SER A 18 -39.52 -7.81 -45.14
CA SER A 18 -40.15 -6.68 -44.47
C SER A 18 -40.07 -6.76 -42.94
N TYR A 19 -40.08 -5.59 -42.31
CA TYR A 19 -40.14 -5.47 -40.85
C TYR A 19 -41.50 -5.90 -40.31
N THR A 20 -41.48 -6.74 -39.26
CA THR A 20 -42.67 -7.18 -38.52
C THR A 20 -42.57 -6.78 -37.04
N GLU A 21 -43.64 -6.96 -36.28
CA GLU A 21 -43.67 -6.66 -34.83
C GLU A 21 -43.20 -5.22 -34.49
N ILE A 22 -43.54 -4.25 -35.35
CA ILE A 22 -43.15 -2.85 -35.18
C ILE A 22 -43.86 -2.26 -33.96
N SER A 23 -43.10 -1.74 -33.00
CA SER A 23 -43.61 -1.09 -31.79
C SER A 23 -42.83 0.19 -31.51
N GLU A 24 -43.52 1.30 -31.29
CA GLU A 24 -42.90 2.55 -30.87
C GLU A 24 -42.32 2.44 -29.46
N LEU A 25 -41.04 2.81 -29.32
CA LEU A 25 -40.34 2.85 -28.04
C LEU A 25 -40.38 4.26 -27.44
N SER A 26 -40.14 5.26 -28.28
CA SER A 26 -40.15 6.67 -27.88
C SER A 26 -40.33 7.60 -29.07
N SER A 27 -40.84 8.79 -28.76
CA SER A 27 -40.90 9.93 -29.67
C SER A 27 -40.21 11.10 -28.98
N SER A 28 -39.19 11.68 -29.62
CA SER A 28 -38.38 12.76 -29.04
C SER A 28 -37.89 13.74 -30.10
N GLY A 29 -38.15 15.02 -29.87
CA GLY A 29 -37.85 16.08 -30.82
C GLY A 29 -38.55 15.83 -32.16
N PHE A 30 -37.75 15.66 -33.21
CA PHE A 30 -38.22 15.41 -34.57
C PHE A 30 -38.05 13.94 -35.01
N ASN A 31 -37.74 13.03 -34.08
CA ASN A 31 -37.51 11.61 -34.36
C ASN A 31 -38.47 10.71 -33.60
N ILE A 32 -38.76 9.54 -34.19
CA ILE A 32 -39.47 8.43 -33.57
C ILE A 32 -38.54 7.20 -33.60
N LEU A 33 -38.41 6.54 -32.45
CA LEU A 33 -37.68 5.28 -32.32
C LEU A 33 -38.66 4.12 -32.24
N LEU A 34 -38.51 3.18 -33.16
CA LEU A 34 -39.32 1.98 -33.26
C LEU A 34 -38.43 0.76 -33.04
N ARG A 35 -38.96 -0.24 -32.34
CA ARG A 35 -38.41 -1.59 -32.34
C ARG A 35 -39.12 -2.39 -33.41
N ALA A 36 -38.39 -3.10 -34.24
CA ALA A 36 -38.95 -3.96 -35.28
C ALA A 36 -38.15 -5.26 -35.40
N LYS A 37 -38.76 -6.29 -35.99
CA LYS A 37 -38.13 -7.59 -36.20
C LYS A 37 -37.97 -7.84 -37.69
N ARG A 38 -36.78 -8.28 -38.10
CA ARG A 38 -36.45 -8.68 -39.48
C ARG A 38 -35.53 -9.89 -39.43
N ASN A 39 -35.85 -10.92 -40.22
CA ASN A 39 -35.10 -12.18 -40.26
C ASN A 39 -34.91 -12.84 -38.87
N GLY A 40 -35.93 -12.73 -38.01
CA GLY A 40 -35.88 -13.25 -36.64
C GLY A 40 -35.05 -12.45 -35.65
N GLN A 41 -34.41 -11.36 -36.08
CA GLN A 41 -33.58 -10.47 -35.26
C GLN A 41 -34.29 -9.15 -34.97
N TRP A 42 -34.05 -8.59 -33.78
CA TRP A 42 -34.55 -7.27 -33.39
C TRP A 42 -33.66 -6.15 -33.93
N TRP A 43 -34.29 -5.06 -34.33
CA TRP A 43 -33.68 -3.85 -34.88
C TRP A 43 -34.32 -2.61 -34.26
N ILE A 44 -33.59 -1.50 -34.28
CA ILE A 44 -34.12 -0.16 -34.04
C ILE A 44 -34.27 0.55 -35.38
N LEU A 45 -35.43 1.16 -35.59
CA LEU A 45 -35.69 2.06 -36.70
C LEU A 45 -35.82 3.48 -36.15
N LYS A 46 -34.94 4.38 -36.58
CA LYS A 46 -35.02 5.81 -36.25
C LYS A 46 -35.62 6.56 -37.44
N ALA A 47 -36.91 6.86 -37.33
CA ALA A 47 -37.70 7.58 -38.32
C ALA A 47 -37.78 9.07 -37.97
N LEU A 48 -38.09 9.92 -38.95
CA LEU A 48 -38.52 11.29 -38.69
C LEU A 48 -39.99 11.30 -38.27
N ALA A 49 -40.35 12.22 -37.37
CA ALA A 49 -41.75 12.40 -36.97
C ALA A 49 -42.63 12.81 -38.17
N PRO A 50 -43.93 12.43 -38.20
CA PRO A 50 -44.80 12.65 -39.36
C PRO A 50 -44.93 14.11 -39.82
N ASP A 51 -44.75 15.06 -38.90
CA ASP A 51 -44.82 16.50 -39.14
C ASP A 51 -43.57 17.05 -39.87
N VAL A 52 -42.42 16.37 -39.76
CA VAL A 52 -41.15 16.81 -40.36
C VAL A 52 -40.56 15.83 -41.37
N CYS A 53 -41.17 14.66 -41.58
CA CYS A 53 -40.60 13.59 -42.40
C CYS A 53 -40.42 13.94 -43.89
N HIS A 54 -41.08 14.99 -44.38
CA HIS A 54 -40.92 15.52 -45.74
C HIS A 54 -40.10 16.81 -45.81
N ASP A 55 -39.66 17.36 -44.68
CA ASP A 55 -38.87 18.59 -44.65
C ASP A 55 -37.41 18.28 -45.01
N SER A 56 -36.93 18.97 -46.05
CA SER A 56 -35.59 18.77 -46.61
C SER A 56 -34.46 18.97 -45.57
N THR A 57 -34.67 19.82 -44.57
CA THR A 57 -33.69 20.11 -43.52
C THR A 57 -33.51 18.90 -42.61
N TYR A 58 -34.61 18.33 -42.12
CA TYR A 58 -34.57 17.16 -41.24
C TYR A 58 -34.13 15.90 -41.98
N LEU A 59 -34.49 15.78 -43.26
CA LEU A 59 -33.95 14.73 -44.12
C LEU A 59 -32.42 14.85 -44.30
N GLN A 60 -31.88 16.07 -44.43
CA GLN A 60 -30.43 16.27 -44.48
C GLN A 60 -29.75 15.95 -43.15
N LEU A 61 -30.37 16.30 -42.01
CA LEU A 61 -29.86 15.95 -40.68
C LEU A 61 -29.84 14.42 -40.47
N GLN A 62 -30.93 13.72 -40.83
CA GLN A 62 -30.99 12.26 -40.76
C GLN A 62 -29.92 11.61 -41.67
N GLN A 63 -29.73 12.15 -42.88
CA GLN A 63 -28.68 11.67 -43.78
C GLN A 63 -27.28 11.91 -43.21
N LYS A 64 -27.04 13.08 -42.58
CA LYS A 64 -25.78 13.40 -41.90
C LYS A 64 -25.50 12.41 -40.79
N GLU A 65 -26.50 12.12 -39.93
CA GLU A 65 -26.37 11.15 -38.85
C GLU A 65 -26.02 9.75 -39.37
N TYR A 66 -26.75 9.26 -40.38
CA TYR A 66 -26.43 7.98 -41.02
C TYR A 66 -24.99 7.96 -41.56
N ASN A 67 -24.56 9.02 -42.26
CA ASN A 67 -23.22 9.10 -42.84
C ASN A 67 -22.11 9.12 -41.78
N ILE A 68 -22.38 9.68 -40.59
CA ILE A 68 -21.45 9.63 -39.45
C ILE A 68 -21.39 8.20 -38.90
N LEU A 69 -22.55 7.61 -38.59
CA LEU A 69 -22.64 6.25 -38.05
C LEU A 69 -22.01 5.20 -38.98
N ALA A 70 -22.25 5.30 -40.29
CA ALA A 70 -21.74 4.35 -41.28
C ALA A 70 -20.20 4.36 -41.42
N ARG A 71 -19.53 5.41 -40.94
CA ARG A 71 -18.06 5.51 -40.92
C ARG A 71 -17.44 4.94 -39.63
N LEU A 72 -18.25 4.73 -38.59
CA LEU A 72 -17.79 4.31 -37.28
C LEU A 72 -17.85 2.78 -37.18
N ASP A 73 -16.71 2.16 -36.90
CA ASP A 73 -16.60 0.73 -36.60
C ASP A 73 -15.90 0.54 -35.26
N HIS A 74 -16.70 0.51 -34.20
CA HIS A 74 -16.22 0.31 -32.84
C HIS A 74 -17.26 -0.46 -32.01
N PRO A 75 -16.86 -1.45 -31.19
CA PRO A 75 -17.81 -2.27 -30.43
C PRO A 75 -18.69 -1.46 -29.46
N GLY A 76 -18.18 -0.33 -28.97
CA GLY A 76 -18.89 0.60 -28.09
C GLY A 76 -19.71 1.68 -28.80
N ILE A 77 -19.98 1.54 -30.09
CA ILE A 77 -20.89 2.38 -30.87
C ILE A 77 -21.96 1.47 -31.46
N VAL A 78 -23.19 1.98 -31.60
CA VAL A 78 -24.28 1.26 -32.24
C VAL A 78 -23.95 1.03 -33.72
N LYS A 79 -24.13 -0.21 -34.19
CA LYS A 79 -23.99 -0.55 -35.60
C LYS A 79 -25.19 -0.06 -36.38
N VAL A 80 -24.92 0.57 -37.52
CA VAL A 80 -25.94 0.94 -38.51
C VAL A 80 -25.87 -0.05 -39.67
N GLU A 81 -27.02 -0.55 -40.09
CA GLU A 81 -27.14 -1.46 -41.23
C GLU A 81 -27.33 -0.67 -42.53
N GLY A 82 -28.16 0.37 -42.48
CA GLY A 82 -28.55 1.09 -43.68
C GLY A 82 -29.56 2.21 -43.42
N LEU A 83 -29.93 2.86 -44.51
CA LEU A 83 -31.03 3.81 -44.58
C LEU A 83 -32.09 3.21 -45.50
N GLU A 84 -33.28 2.95 -44.98
CA GLU A 84 -34.33 2.19 -45.67
C GLU A 84 -35.69 2.90 -45.59
N GLU A 85 -36.51 2.78 -46.63
CA GLU A 85 -37.91 3.22 -46.59
C GLU A 85 -38.76 2.13 -45.91
N VAL A 86 -39.48 2.51 -44.85
CA VAL A 86 -40.34 1.61 -44.08
C VAL A 86 -41.79 2.06 -44.24
N GLU A 87 -42.66 1.13 -44.62
CA GLU A 87 -44.08 1.42 -44.83
C GLU A 87 -44.71 2.07 -43.59
N GLY A 88 -45.38 3.20 -43.79
CA GLY A 88 -46.02 3.99 -42.73
C GLY A 88 -45.10 4.94 -41.95
N TYR A 89 -43.78 4.77 -42.02
CA TYR A 89 -42.80 5.57 -41.28
C TYR A 89 -41.82 6.34 -42.19
N GLY A 90 -41.79 6.01 -43.48
CA GLY A 90 -40.87 6.60 -44.44
C GLY A 90 -39.43 6.20 -44.17
N ARG A 91 -38.50 7.09 -44.49
CA ARG A 91 -37.07 6.84 -44.40
C ARG A 91 -36.62 6.67 -42.95
N CYS A 92 -36.00 5.54 -42.66
CA CYS A 92 -35.52 5.15 -41.33
C CYS A 92 -34.03 4.81 -41.36
N ILE A 93 -33.29 5.24 -40.33
CA ILE A 93 -31.96 4.70 -40.04
C ILE A 93 -32.17 3.36 -39.34
N VAL A 94 -31.62 2.28 -39.90
CA VAL A 94 -31.72 0.92 -39.38
C VAL A 94 -30.49 0.63 -38.53
N MET A 95 -30.69 0.38 -37.24
CA MET A 95 -29.63 0.21 -36.25
C MET A 95 -29.80 -1.10 -35.49
N GLU A 96 -28.69 -1.67 -35.02
CA GLU A 96 -28.73 -2.87 -34.18
C GLU A 96 -29.59 -2.66 -32.93
N TRP A 97 -30.34 -3.69 -32.53
CA TRP A 97 -30.96 -3.71 -31.22
C TRP A 97 -29.91 -4.01 -30.14
N VAL A 98 -29.79 -3.11 -29.17
CA VAL A 98 -28.94 -3.32 -27.99
C VAL A 98 -29.79 -3.85 -26.85
N ASP A 99 -29.61 -5.12 -26.48
CA ASP A 99 -30.26 -5.69 -25.30
C ASP A 99 -29.59 -5.17 -24.02
N GLY A 100 -30.21 -4.15 -23.43
CA GLY A 100 -29.64 -3.35 -22.36
C GLY A 100 -30.63 -2.37 -21.75
N MET A 101 -30.08 -1.42 -21.01
CA MET A 101 -30.78 -0.22 -20.52
C MET A 101 -29.87 0.98 -20.73
N THR A 102 -30.41 2.18 -20.71
CA THR A 102 -29.60 3.41 -20.77
C THR A 102 -28.74 3.55 -19.51
N LEU A 103 -27.65 4.32 -19.57
CA LEU A 103 -26.81 4.59 -18.42
C LEU A 103 -27.58 5.38 -17.36
N ASP A 104 -28.57 6.19 -17.76
CA ASP A 104 -29.48 6.90 -16.85
C ASP A 104 -30.29 5.91 -15.98
N GLU A 105 -30.96 4.95 -16.63
CA GLU A 105 -31.69 3.87 -15.95
C GLU A 105 -30.75 2.98 -15.13
N TRP A 106 -29.55 2.72 -15.65
CA TRP A 106 -28.54 1.95 -14.94
C TRP A 106 -28.09 2.66 -13.66
N LEU A 107 -27.88 3.98 -13.70
CA LEU A 107 -27.48 4.80 -12.55
C LEU A 107 -28.56 4.90 -11.47
N ALA A 108 -29.83 4.67 -11.80
CA ALA A 108 -30.92 4.56 -10.83
C ALA A 108 -30.77 3.35 -9.88
N HIS A 109 -29.91 2.38 -10.23
CA HIS A 109 -29.66 1.18 -9.44
C HIS A 109 -28.30 1.25 -8.70
N LYS A 110 -28.14 0.40 -7.67
CA LYS A 110 -26.88 0.28 -6.93
C LYS A 110 -25.89 -0.59 -7.71
N HIS A 111 -24.70 -0.05 -7.91
CA HIS A 111 -23.58 -0.75 -8.58
C HIS A 111 -22.29 -0.53 -7.79
N SER A 112 -21.39 -1.49 -7.88
CA SER A 112 -20.08 -1.41 -7.26
C SER A 112 -19.21 -0.32 -7.90
N CYS A 113 -18.19 0.12 -7.16
CA CYS A 113 -17.18 1.05 -7.69
C CYS A 113 -16.45 0.45 -8.91
N ALA A 114 -16.26 -0.88 -8.93
CA ALA A 114 -15.60 -1.58 -10.04
C ALA A 114 -16.42 -1.51 -11.34
N GLU A 115 -17.73 -1.80 -11.28
CA GLU A 115 -18.63 -1.72 -12.43
C GLU A 115 -18.71 -0.29 -12.99
N ARG A 116 -18.86 0.69 -12.11
CA ARG A 116 -18.87 2.11 -12.48
C ARG A 116 -17.57 2.54 -13.14
N SER A 117 -16.43 2.12 -12.58
CA SER A 117 -15.11 2.40 -13.15
C SER A 117 -14.91 1.70 -14.51
N GLN A 118 -15.47 0.51 -14.70
CA GLN A 118 -15.42 -0.20 -15.97
C GLN A 118 -16.21 0.53 -17.06
N ILE A 119 -17.42 1.01 -16.76
CA ILE A 119 -18.24 1.81 -17.68
C ILE A 119 -17.49 3.08 -18.09
N VAL A 120 -16.95 3.82 -17.12
CA VAL A 120 -16.17 5.04 -17.41
C VAL A 120 -14.96 4.74 -18.30
N ARG A 121 -14.21 3.68 -18.00
CA ARG A 121 -13.03 3.31 -18.81
C ARG A 121 -13.43 3.02 -20.26
N GLN A 122 -14.53 2.31 -20.47
CA GLN A 122 -15.04 2.04 -21.81
C GLN A 122 -15.48 3.34 -22.50
N LEU A 123 -16.19 4.23 -21.79
CA LEU A 123 -16.67 5.50 -22.34
C LEU A 123 -15.54 6.40 -22.81
N LEU A 124 -14.46 6.50 -22.02
CA LEU A 124 -13.29 7.26 -22.42
C LEU A 124 -12.61 6.66 -23.66
N LEU A 125 -12.55 5.34 -23.80
CA LEU A 125 -11.99 4.69 -24.99
C LEU A 125 -12.86 4.91 -26.23
N VAL A 126 -14.19 4.80 -26.09
CA VAL A 126 -15.13 5.07 -27.19
C VAL A 126 -15.00 6.52 -27.65
N MET A 127 -14.98 7.47 -26.72
CA MET A 127 -14.89 8.89 -27.07
C MET A 127 -13.51 9.29 -27.63
N GLU A 128 -12.42 8.65 -27.18
CA GLU A 128 -11.10 8.79 -27.80
C GLU A 128 -11.16 8.34 -29.28
N TYR A 129 -11.77 7.19 -29.57
CA TYR A 129 -12.00 6.74 -30.95
C TYR A 129 -12.86 7.72 -31.77
N VAL A 130 -13.98 8.20 -31.22
CA VAL A 130 -14.86 9.17 -31.91
C VAL A 130 -14.08 10.44 -32.28
N HIS A 131 -13.28 10.98 -31.35
CA HIS A 131 -12.47 12.16 -31.58
C HIS A 131 -11.33 11.91 -32.58
N ASP A 132 -10.73 10.72 -32.57
CA ASP A 132 -9.71 10.33 -33.57
C ASP A 132 -10.28 10.31 -35.00
N GLN A 133 -11.56 10.00 -35.15
CA GLN A 133 -12.31 10.09 -36.42
C GLN A 133 -12.72 11.53 -36.79
N GLN A 134 -12.23 12.55 -36.08
CA GLN A 134 -12.57 13.97 -36.28
C GLN A 134 -14.08 14.25 -36.15
N ILE A 135 -14.75 13.52 -35.24
CA ILE A 135 -16.17 13.71 -34.93
C ILE A 135 -16.29 14.29 -33.51
N VAL A 136 -17.14 15.30 -33.35
CA VAL A 136 -17.55 15.84 -32.05
C VAL A 136 -18.99 15.40 -31.80
N HIS A 137 -19.26 14.72 -30.69
CA HIS A 137 -20.56 14.11 -30.41
C HIS A 137 -21.65 15.17 -30.13
N ARG A 138 -21.30 16.20 -29.35
CA ARG A 138 -22.12 17.38 -28.98
C ARG A 138 -23.35 17.13 -28.11
N ASP A 139 -23.89 15.92 -28.06
CA ASP A 139 -25.00 15.57 -27.14
C ASP A 139 -24.68 14.36 -26.26
N LEU A 140 -23.51 14.35 -25.63
CA LEU A 140 -23.11 13.24 -24.77
C LEU A 140 -23.82 13.33 -23.42
N LYS A 141 -24.65 12.33 -23.10
CA LYS A 141 -25.42 12.22 -21.86
C LYS A 141 -25.73 10.75 -21.53
N PRO A 142 -26.08 10.40 -20.27
CA PRO A 142 -26.39 9.03 -19.88
C PRO A 142 -27.50 8.36 -20.68
N SER A 143 -28.52 9.09 -21.13
CA SER A 143 -29.59 8.51 -21.96
C SER A 143 -29.14 8.11 -23.38
N ASN A 144 -28.00 8.64 -23.86
CA ASN A 144 -27.40 8.28 -25.15
C ASN A 144 -26.32 7.19 -25.04
N ILE A 145 -26.13 6.63 -23.85
CA ILE A 145 -25.20 5.54 -23.57
C ILE A 145 -26.01 4.33 -23.12
N MET A 146 -25.99 3.23 -23.85
CA MET A 146 -26.59 1.97 -23.39
C MET A 146 -25.57 1.10 -22.67
N VAL A 147 -26.00 0.42 -21.61
CA VAL A 147 -25.26 -0.62 -20.92
C VAL A 147 -25.90 -1.95 -21.28
N ALA A 148 -25.20 -2.74 -22.11
CA ALA A 148 -25.67 -4.03 -22.56
C ALA A 148 -25.64 -5.06 -21.43
N ARG A 149 -26.63 -5.95 -21.40
CA ARG A 149 -26.77 -7.01 -20.36
C ARG A 149 -25.64 -8.03 -20.40
N ASN A 150 -24.96 -8.16 -21.54
CA ASN A 150 -23.90 -9.14 -21.81
C ASN A 150 -22.53 -8.79 -21.19
N GLY A 151 -22.51 -8.44 -19.90
CA GLY A 151 -21.27 -8.14 -19.16
C GLY A 151 -20.93 -6.66 -19.04
N GLY A 152 -21.91 -5.77 -19.23
CA GLY A 152 -21.75 -4.33 -18.97
C GLY A 152 -20.93 -3.60 -20.03
N THR A 153 -20.97 -4.08 -21.27
CA THR A 153 -20.39 -3.36 -22.41
C THR A 153 -21.25 -2.14 -22.71
N ILE A 154 -20.63 -0.98 -22.91
CA ILE A 154 -21.39 0.22 -23.26
C ILE A 154 -21.53 0.35 -24.78
N LYS A 155 -22.59 1.04 -25.23
CA LYS A 155 -22.74 1.48 -26.62
C LYS A 155 -23.27 2.91 -26.68
N LEU A 156 -22.63 3.77 -27.47
CA LEU A 156 -23.20 5.07 -27.86
C LEU A 156 -24.24 4.86 -28.96
N ILE A 157 -25.42 5.45 -28.79
CA ILE A 157 -26.58 5.15 -29.65
C ILE A 157 -27.15 6.32 -30.45
N ASP A 158 -26.70 7.56 -30.22
CA ASP A 158 -27.30 8.74 -30.86
C ASP A 158 -26.24 9.74 -31.32
N PHE A 159 -26.17 9.98 -32.63
CA PHE A 159 -25.24 10.92 -33.25
C PHE A 159 -25.98 12.05 -33.98
N GLY A 160 -27.27 12.26 -33.68
CA GLY A 160 -28.12 13.23 -34.37
C GLY A 160 -27.66 14.69 -34.28
N LEU A 161 -26.91 15.03 -33.23
CA LEU A 161 -26.31 16.36 -33.04
C LEU A 161 -24.80 16.39 -33.33
N SER A 162 -24.22 15.26 -33.74
CA SER A 162 -22.78 15.16 -33.98
C SER A 162 -22.35 15.99 -35.18
N ASP A 163 -21.11 16.47 -35.11
CA ASP A 163 -20.50 17.22 -36.19
C ASP A 163 -19.18 16.57 -36.61
N ALA A 164 -18.90 16.65 -37.91
CA ALA A 164 -17.68 16.16 -38.51
C ALA A 164 -17.19 17.23 -39.48
N ASP A 165 -15.88 17.43 -39.60
CA ASP A 165 -15.30 18.48 -40.46
C ASP A 165 -15.81 18.43 -41.91
N SER A 166 -16.30 17.28 -42.38
CA SER A 166 -16.85 17.09 -43.73
C SER A 166 -18.32 17.51 -43.92
N TYR A 167 -19.10 17.85 -42.88
CA TYR A 167 -20.54 18.11 -42.97
C TYR A 167 -20.94 19.43 -42.29
N ALA A 168 -20.67 20.56 -42.96
CA ALA A 168 -20.97 21.92 -42.48
C ALA A 168 -22.45 22.34 -42.59
N ILE A 169 -23.39 21.44 -42.29
CA ILE A 169 -24.83 21.77 -42.31
C ILE A 169 -25.31 22.02 -40.87
N LEU A 170 -25.83 23.24 -40.66
CA LEU A 170 -26.52 23.74 -39.46
C LEU A 170 -25.73 23.63 -38.15
N LYS A 171 -24.76 24.54 -37.99
CA LYS A 171 -24.13 24.84 -36.71
C LYS A 171 -25.07 25.72 -35.88
N SER A 172 -26.14 25.14 -35.33
CA SER A 172 -26.94 25.78 -34.29
C SER A 172 -26.45 25.37 -32.91
N PRO A 173 -26.53 26.23 -31.88
CA PRO A 173 -26.39 25.81 -30.48
C PRO A 173 -27.38 24.67 -30.20
N ALA A 174 -26.87 23.53 -29.76
CA ALA A 174 -27.66 22.32 -29.52
C ALA A 174 -26.97 21.47 -28.46
N GLY A 175 -27.74 20.66 -27.74
CA GLY A 175 -27.29 19.78 -26.67
C GLY A 175 -28.28 19.77 -25.51
N THR A 176 -28.11 18.83 -24.60
CA THR A 176 -29.05 18.61 -23.49
C THR A 176 -28.70 19.43 -22.26
N ASP A 177 -29.70 20.07 -21.65
CA ASP A 177 -29.55 20.81 -20.40
C ASP A 177 -28.90 19.96 -19.31
N GLY A 178 -27.98 20.57 -18.56
CA GLY A 178 -27.16 19.89 -17.56
C GLY A 178 -25.88 19.24 -18.11
N TYR A 179 -25.82 18.90 -19.39
CA TYR A 179 -24.66 18.25 -20.03
C TYR A 179 -23.97 19.11 -21.09
N ILE A 180 -24.71 20.03 -21.71
CA ILE A 180 -24.17 21.00 -22.67
C ILE A 180 -23.17 21.95 -22.00
N SER A 181 -22.07 22.26 -22.68
CA SER A 181 -21.06 23.19 -22.18
C SER A 181 -21.49 24.66 -22.30
N PRO A 182 -21.01 25.56 -21.42
CA PRO A 182 -21.39 26.98 -21.46
C PRO A 182 -21.08 27.69 -22.79
N GLU A 183 -20.00 27.29 -23.45
CA GLU A 183 -19.61 27.80 -24.76
C GLU A 183 -20.44 27.19 -25.89
N GLN A 184 -20.80 25.90 -25.83
CA GLN A 184 -21.69 25.29 -26.83
C GLN A 184 -23.12 25.84 -26.78
N GLN A 185 -23.56 26.35 -25.62
CA GLN A 185 -24.81 27.10 -25.49
C GLN A 185 -24.78 28.46 -26.22
N LYS A 186 -23.58 29.06 -26.37
CA LYS A 186 -23.40 30.41 -26.92
C LYS A 186 -22.98 30.41 -28.38
N ASP A 187 -22.07 29.50 -28.73
CA ASP A 187 -21.46 29.35 -30.04
C ASP A 187 -21.63 27.89 -30.50
N SER A 188 -21.70 27.71 -31.81
CA SER A 188 -21.92 26.43 -32.46
C SER A 188 -20.67 25.85 -33.11
N THR A 189 -19.50 26.49 -32.89
CA THR A 189 -18.20 25.96 -33.31
C THR A 189 -17.94 24.61 -32.66
N PRO A 190 -17.79 23.53 -33.45
CA PRO A 190 -17.46 22.21 -32.90
C PRO A 190 -16.07 22.22 -32.26
N ASP A 191 -15.98 21.72 -31.04
CA ASP A 191 -14.74 21.55 -30.30
C ASP A 191 -14.86 20.29 -29.44
N VAL A 192 -13.88 19.38 -29.54
CA VAL A 192 -13.82 18.14 -28.76
C VAL A 192 -13.88 18.39 -27.25
N ARG A 193 -13.47 19.58 -26.80
CA ARG A 193 -13.51 20.00 -25.39
C ARG A 193 -14.93 20.25 -24.88
N ASN A 194 -15.92 20.38 -25.76
CA ASN A 194 -17.34 20.38 -25.38
C ASN A 194 -17.75 18.99 -24.88
N ASP A 195 -17.39 17.93 -25.61
CA ASP A 195 -17.65 16.55 -25.15
C ASP A 195 -16.89 16.24 -23.85
N ILE A 196 -15.69 16.80 -23.65
CA ILE A 196 -14.94 16.67 -22.40
C ILE A 196 -15.69 17.28 -21.22
N TYR A 197 -16.41 18.39 -21.43
CA TYR A 197 -17.28 18.95 -20.39
C TYR A 197 -18.41 18.00 -20.04
N SER A 198 -19.11 17.48 -21.05
CA SER A 198 -20.20 16.51 -20.85
C SER A 198 -19.70 15.22 -20.17
N LEU A 199 -18.51 14.72 -20.54
CA LEU A 199 -17.81 13.66 -19.82
C LEU A 199 -17.55 14.04 -18.36
N GLY A 200 -17.16 15.29 -18.07
CA GLY A 200 -16.99 15.81 -16.72
C GLY A 200 -18.25 15.73 -15.87
N VAL A 201 -19.41 16.03 -16.46
CA VAL A 201 -20.72 15.88 -15.80
C VAL A 201 -21.01 14.41 -15.51
N ILE A 202 -20.88 13.54 -16.52
CA ILE A 202 -21.08 12.09 -16.36
C ILE A 202 -20.15 11.51 -15.29
N LEU A 203 -18.86 11.86 -15.30
CA LEU A 203 -17.88 11.42 -14.30
C LEU A 203 -18.28 11.78 -12.87
N LYS A 204 -18.94 12.93 -12.68
CA LYS A 204 -19.46 13.36 -11.38
C LYS A 204 -20.62 12.47 -10.93
N GLU A 205 -21.52 12.12 -11.83
CA GLU A 205 -22.67 11.24 -11.57
C GLU A 205 -22.30 9.78 -11.33
N MET A 206 -21.14 9.34 -11.83
CA MET A 206 -20.63 8.00 -11.52
C MET A 206 -20.20 7.83 -10.05
N HIS A 207 -20.05 8.93 -9.27
CA HIS A 207 -19.68 8.92 -7.84
C HIS A 207 -18.46 8.03 -7.52
N LEU A 208 -17.41 8.15 -8.34
CA LEU A 208 -16.17 7.39 -8.19
C LEU A 208 -15.16 8.05 -7.22
N GLY A 209 -14.03 7.36 -7.00
CA GLY A 209 -12.96 7.80 -6.11
C GLY A 209 -12.24 9.09 -6.52
N LEU A 210 -11.21 9.47 -5.74
CA LEU A 210 -10.52 10.76 -5.85
C LEU A 210 -9.98 11.05 -7.26
N SER A 211 -9.40 10.06 -7.96
CA SER A 211 -8.86 10.24 -9.32
C SER A 211 -9.91 10.76 -10.30
N TYR A 212 -11.09 10.15 -10.31
CA TYR A 212 -12.21 10.55 -11.16
C TYR A 212 -12.81 11.88 -10.72
N ARG A 213 -12.91 12.16 -9.42
CA ARG A 213 -13.40 13.45 -8.90
C ARG A 213 -12.52 14.62 -9.33
N TRP A 214 -11.20 14.45 -9.28
CA TRP A 214 -10.24 15.46 -9.74
C TRP A 214 -10.31 15.66 -11.26
N ALA A 215 -10.41 14.57 -12.02
CA ALA A 215 -10.59 14.62 -13.46
C ALA A 215 -11.88 15.36 -13.85
N ALA A 216 -13.02 15.01 -13.24
CA ALA A 216 -14.31 15.68 -13.44
C ALA A 216 -14.22 17.19 -13.15
N LYS A 217 -13.59 17.58 -12.04
CA LYS A 217 -13.38 19.00 -11.70
C LYS A 217 -12.59 19.74 -12.77
N HIS A 218 -11.61 19.09 -13.39
CA HIS A 218 -10.79 19.69 -14.44
C HIS A 218 -11.53 19.77 -15.78
N CYS A 219 -12.39 18.80 -16.09
CA CYS A 219 -13.30 18.85 -17.24
C CYS A 219 -14.31 20.00 -17.16
N LEU A 220 -14.75 20.38 -15.96
CA LEU A 220 -15.75 21.42 -15.73
C LEU A 220 -15.15 22.85 -15.62
N ARG A 221 -13.87 23.03 -15.95
CA ARG A 221 -13.20 24.34 -15.99
C ARG A 221 -13.60 25.15 -17.23
N PRO A 222 -13.26 26.45 -17.31
CA PRO A 222 -13.32 27.21 -18.57
C PRO A 222 -12.59 26.48 -19.70
N LEU A 223 -13.06 26.65 -20.95
CA LEU A 223 -12.65 25.90 -22.13
C LEU A 223 -11.12 25.82 -22.31
N GLU A 224 -10.40 26.91 -22.05
CA GLU A 224 -8.95 27.03 -22.21
C GLU A 224 -8.16 26.22 -21.17
N GLN A 225 -8.79 25.89 -20.05
CA GLN A 225 -8.17 25.18 -18.93
C GLN A 225 -8.61 23.71 -18.84
N ARG A 226 -9.44 23.22 -19.77
CA ARG A 226 -9.83 21.81 -19.82
C ARG A 226 -8.72 20.95 -20.43
N TYR A 227 -8.89 19.63 -20.36
CA TYR A 227 -8.03 18.73 -21.13
C TYR A 227 -8.16 19.05 -22.62
N PRO A 228 -7.07 19.00 -23.39
CA PRO A 228 -7.11 19.27 -24.82
C PRO A 228 -7.83 18.17 -25.63
N ASN A 229 -7.85 16.93 -25.11
CA ASN A 229 -8.49 15.77 -25.74
C ASN A 229 -8.81 14.70 -24.67
N VAL A 230 -9.59 13.69 -25.06
CA VAL A 230 -10.00 12.58 -24.17
C VAL A 230 -8.82 11.71 -23.74
N HIS A 231 -7.80 11.56 -24.59
CA HIS A 231 -6.55 10.86 -24.24
C HIS A 231 -5.87 11.48 -23.01
N ALA A 232 -5.71 12.80 -22.98
CA ALA A 232 -5.10 13.51 -21.85
C ALA A 232 -5.92 13.34 -20.55
N LEU A 233 -7.25 13.36 -20.65
CA LEU A 233 -8.15 13.05 -19.54
C LEU A 233 -7.91 11.62 -19.01
N ARG A 234 -7.89 10.62 -19.90
CA ARG A 234 -7.67 9.21 -19.53
C ARG A 234 -6.31 9.00 -18.89
N MET A 235 -5.25 9.56 -19.47
CA MET A 235 -3.89 9.47 -18.95
C MET A 235 -3.75 10.10 -17.56
N HIS A 236 -4.45 11.21 -17.31
CA HIS A 236 -4.45 11.82 -15.98
C HIS A 236 -5.07 10.90 -14.92
N ILE A 237 -6.22 10.28 -15.21
CA ILE A 237 -6.88 9.33 -14.31
C ILE A 237 -5.94 8.14 -14.02
N GLN A 238 -5.35 7.54 -15.07
CA GLN A 238 -4.43 6.40 -14.94
C GLN A 238 -3.18 6.75 -14.12
N SER A 239 -2.53 7.88 -14.43
CA SER A 239 -1.35 8.36 -13.71
C SER A 239 -1.63 8.61 -12.22
N TYR A 240 -2.80 9.17 -11.90
CA TYR A 240 -3.19 9.36 -10.50
C TYR A 240 -3.41 8.04 -9.76
N GLN A 241 -4.11 7.08 -10.40
CA GLN A 241 -4.33 5.76 -9.82
C GLN A 241 -3.01 5.02 -9.58
N HIS A 242 -2.07 5.04 -10.54
CA HIS A 242 -0.74 4.46 -10.36
C HIS A 242 0.03 5.11 -9.22
N ARG A 243 0.05 6.45 -9.13
CA ARG A 243 0.71 7.16 -8.02
C ARG A 243 0.12 6.78 -6.66
N LEU A 244 -1.20 6.66 -6.57
CA LEU A 244 -1.87 6.26 -5.33
C LEU A 244 -1.48 4.83 -4.92
N ILE A 245 -1.49 3.88 -5.86
CA ILE A 245 -1.07 2.50 -5.60
C ILE A 245 0.39 2.46 -5.15
N THR A 246 1.28 3.17 -5.84
CA THR A 246 2.70 3.25 -5.46
C THR A 246 2.88 3.82 -4.05
N MET A 247 2.17 4.89 -3.69
CA MET A 247 2.21 5.46 -2.34
C MET A 247 1.74 4.46 -1.28
N VAL A 248 0.65 3.71 -1.53
CA VAL A 248 0.15 2.69 -0.62
C VAL A 248 1.17 1.56 -0.44
N CYS A 249 1.80 1.09 -1.52
CA CYS A 249 2.85 0.08 -1.45
C CYS A 249 4.06 0.55 -0.61
N ILE A 250 4.51 1.79 -0.82
CA ILE A 250 5.61 2.39 -0.03
C ILE A 250 5.22 2.47 1.45
N PHE A 251 4.01 2.93 1.75
CA PHE A 251 3.52 3.02 3.13
C PHE A 251 3.49 1.65 3.83
N VAL A 252 2.95 0.63 3.16
CA VAL A 252 2.94 -0.76 3.69
C VAL A 252 4.36 -1.26 3.95
N PHE A 253 5.29 -1.02 3.02
CA PHE A 253 6.69 -1.40 3.18
C PHE A 253 7.34 -0.72 4.41
N LEU A 254 7.10 0.58 4.61
CA LEU A 254 7.60 1.32 5.77
C LEU A 254 7.03 0.79 7.09
N VAL A 255 5.74 0.47 7.13
CA VAL A 255 5.09 -0.10 8.33
C VAL A 255 5.70 -1.46 8.66
N LEU A 256 5.86 -2.34 7.68
CA LEU A 256 6.49 -3.66 7.87
C LEU A 256 7.95 -3.51 8.36
N GLY A 257 8.70 -2.58 7.79
CA GLY A 257 10.06 -2.26 8.21
C GLY A 257 10.13 -1.79 9.67
N ALA A 258 9.27 -0.84 10.06
CA ALA A 258 9.20 -0.33 11.42
C ALA A 258 8.79 -1.42 12.43
N SER A 259 7.80 -2.25 12.08
CA SER A 259 7.42 -3.40 12.90
C SER A 259 8.57 -4.40 13.07
N GLY A 260 9.31 -4.68 12.00
CA GLY A 260 10.50 -5.53 12.05
C GLY A 260 11.57 -4.99 13.01
N VAL A 261 11.86 -3.68 12.94
CA VAL A 261 12.80 -3.01 13.85
C VAL A 261 12.32 -3.08 15.30
N ALA A 262 11.03 -2.85 15.56
CA ALA A 262 10.47 -2.92 16.90
C ALA A 262 10.62 -4.32 17.51
N ILE A 263 10.33 -5.37 16.73
CA ILE A 263 10.51 -6.77 17.15
C ILE A 263 11.99 -7.06 17.41
N TYR A 264 12.87 -6.65 16.51
CA TYR A 264 14.32 -6.82 16.67
C TYR A 264 14.82 -6.18 17.97
N ASN A 265 14.43 -4.93 18.25
CA ASN A 265 14.83 -4.22 19.47
C ASN A 265 14.31 -4.92 20.73
N LYS A 266 13.06 -5.40 20.72
CA LYS A 266 12.48 -6.12 21.86
C LYS A 266 13.22 -7.43 22.16
N VAL A 267 13.69 -8.13 21.13
CA VAL A 267 14.41 -9.41 21.27
C VAL A 267 15.87 -9.19 21.71
N THR A 268 16.52 -8.15 21.19
CA THR A 268 17.95 -7.90 21.41
C THR A 268 18.28 -7.06 22.64
N LYS A 269 17.32 -6.31 23.18
CA LYS A 269 17.47 -5.47 24.38
C LYS A 269 16.32 -5.72 25.37
N PRO A 270 16.34 -6.82 26.14
CA PRO A 270 15.38 -7.02 27.22
C PRO A 270 15.54 -5.91 28.29
N ALA A 271 14.44 -5.56 28.96
CA ALA A 271 14.45 -4.53 30.01
C ALA A 271 15.32 -4.98 31.21
N GLU A 272 16.04 -4.03 31.82
CA GLU A 272 16.85 -4.27 33.02
C GLU A 272 15.92 -4.66 34.20
N LEU A 273 16.24 -5.77 34.88
CA LEU A 273 15.31 -6.48 35.77
C LEU A 273 15.41 -6.10 37.26
N TYR A 274 16.33 -5.21 37.66
CA TYR A 274 16.55 -4.87 39.08
C TYR A 274 16.99 -3.42 39.26
N ASP A 275 16.41 -2.72 40.23
CA ASP A 275 16.84 -1.39 40.67
C ASP A 275 17.87 -1.51 41.82
N VAL A 276 18.92 -0.68 41.81
CA VAL A 276 19.89 -0.60 42.90
C VAL A 276 19.20 -0.02 44.14
N VAL A 277 19.14 -0.77 45.24
CA VAL A 277 18.45 -0.35 46.47
C VAL A 277 19.38 0.32 47.48
N ALA A 278 20.70 0.10 47.39
CA ALA A 278 21.70 0.85 48.15
C ALA A 278 23.00 0.93 47.37
N HIS A 279 23.66 2.09 47.42
CA HIS A 279 24.97 2.32 46.83
C HIS A 279 25.75 3.25 47.75
N PHE A 280 26.90 2.78 48.25
CA PHE A 280 27.68 3.51 49.24
C PHE A 280 29.17 3.16 49.17
N THR A 281 30.00 4.05 49.72
CA THR A 281 31.46 3.92 49.76
C THR A 281 31.93 3.93 51.20
N ILE A 282 32.73 2.93 51.59
CA ILE A 282 33.35 2.84 52.93
C ILE A 282 34.84 2.56 52.75
N GLY A 283 35.67 3.49 53.23
CA GLY A 283 37.10 3.45 52.99
C GLY A 283 37.40 3.58 51.49
N ASN A 284 38.16 2.62 50.95
CA ASN A 284 38.57 2.59 49.54
C ASN A 284 37.75 1.59 48.70
N LEU A 285 36.62 1.13 49.23
CA LEU A 285 35.72 0.19 48.57
C LEU A 285 34.34 0.80 48.36
N GLU A 286 33.78 0.56 47.18
CA GLU A 286 32.43 0.92 46.78
C GLU A 286 31.57 -0.35 46.79
N TYR A 287 30.32 -0.22 47.27
CA TYR A 287 29.39 -1.31 47.46
C TYR A 287 28.05 -1.00 46.82
N LYS A 288 27.44 -1.99 46.16
CA LYS A 288 26.08 -1.89 45.62
C LYS A 288 25.23 -3.06 46.10
N SER A 289 24.03 -2.76 46.58
CA SER A 289 23.04 -3.76 47.00
C SER A 289 21.83 -3.71 46.07
N TRP A 290 21.37 -4.90 45.69
CA TRP A 290 20.13 -5.13 44.96
C TRP A 290 19.01 -5.67 45.87
N GLY A 291 19.26 -5.75 47.19
CA GLY A 291 18.34 -6.25 48.21
C GLY A 291 18.92 -7.41 49.02
N GLY A 292 18.13 -7.93 49.98
CA GLY A 292 18.45 -9.17 50.70
C GLY A 292 19.62 -9.10 51.69
N GLY A 293 20.17 -7.92 51.97
CA GLY A 293 21.33 -7.77 52.87
C GLY A 293 22.66 -8.21 52.24
N LEU A 294 22.72 -8.27 50.92
CA LEU A 294 23.90 -8.65 50.15
C LEU A 294 24.45 -7.44 49.39
N VAL A 295 25.77 -7.39 49.19
CA VAL A 295 26.43 -6.33 48.42
C VAL A 295 27.52 -6.89 47.52
N THR A 296 27.57 -6.33 46.32
CA THR A 296 28.74 -6.41 45.45
C THR A 296 29.81 -5.43 45.92
N VAL A 297 31.08 -5.69 45.58
CA VAL A 297 32.20 -4.80 45.94
C VAL A 297 33.12 -4.51 44.75
N CYS A 298 33.59 -3.25 44.67
CA CYS A 298 34.68 -2.82 43.78
C CYS A 298 35.56 -1.74 44.44
N ALA A 299 36.68 -1.41 43.80
CA ALA A 299 37.55 -0.33 44.24
C ALA A 299 36.84 1.02 44.07
N ALA A 300 36.75 1.82 45.13
CA ALA A 300 36.29 3.20 45.03
C ALA A 300 37.38 4.15 44.52
N ASN A 301 38.65 3.74 44.60
CA ASN A 301 39.80 4.48 44.10
C ASN A 301 41.01 3.56 43.88
N GLU A 302 42.04 4.12 43.26
CA GLU A 302 43.23 3.38 42.79
C GLU A 302 44.49 3.63 43.64
N ARG A 303 44.33 3.99 44.92
CA ARG A 303 45.45 4.45 45.76
C ARG A 303 46.11 3.35 46.60
N ASP A 304 45.40 2.24 46.82
CA ASP A 304 45.89 1.18 47.70
C ASP A 304 46.74 0.16 46.97
N SER A 305 47.87 -0.20 47.57
CA SER A 305 48.69 -1.32 47.08
C SER A 305 48.22 -2.67 47.63
N VAL A 306 47.43 -2.66 48.69
CA VAL A 306 46.86 -3.85 49.33
C VAL A 306 45.39 -3.57 49.62
N ILE A 307 44.49 -4.37 49.04
CA ILE A 307 43.05 -4.27 49.27
C ILE A 307 42.61 -5.47 50.09
N GLU A 308 41.95 -5.21 51.20
CA GLU A 308 41.31 -6.22 52.03
C GLU A 308 39.80 -6.06 51.97
N ILE A 309 39.11 -7.08 51.45
CA ILE A 309 37.67 -7.08 51.32
C ILE A 309 37.05 -7.64 52.61
N PRO A 310 36.20 -6.88 53.32
CA PRO A 310 35.56 -7.36 54.54
C PRO A 310 34.47 -8.39 54.23
N LEU A 311 34.19 -9.29 55.18
CA LEU A 311 33.05 -10.22 55.07
C LEU A 311 31.71 -9.47 55.20
N MET A 312 31.64 -8.55 56.16
CA MET A 312 30.46 -7.77 56.50
C MET A 312 30.80 -6.28 56.49
N VAL A 313 29.85 -5.46 56.04
CA VAL A 313 29.93 -4.00 56.11
C VAL A 313 28.65 -3.44 56.71
N ASN A 314 28.79 -2.50 57.66
CA ASN A 314 27.64 -1.81 58.24
C ASN A 314 27.42 -0.49 57.50
N TYR A 315 26.20 -0.26 57.03
CA TYR A 315 25.79 1.00 56.43
C TYR A 315 24.38 1.35 56.91
N GLN A 316 24.23 2.56 57.46
CA GLN A 316 22.97 3.08 58.00
C GLN A 316 22.27 2.12 58.99
N GLY A 317 23.05 1.41 59.81
CA GLY A 317 22.50 0.48 60.82
C GLY A 317 22.12 -0.90 60.27
N MET A 318 22.25 -1.15 58.97
CA MET A 318 22.11 -2.48 58.37
C MET A 318 23.47 -3.13 58.12
N ASN A 319 23.55 -4.44 58.36
CA ASN A 319 24.74 -5.23 58.04
C ASN A 319 24.54 -5.90 56.68
N TYR A 320 25.44 -5.62 55.75
CA TYR A 320 25.50 -6.24 54.44
C TYR A 320 26.64 -7.24 54.39
N ARG A 321 26.41 -8.42 53.79
CA ARG A 321 27.46 -9.39 53.50
C ARG A 321 27.99 -9.17 52.09
N VAL A 322 29.31 -9.14 51.94
CA VAL A 322 29.94 -9.11 50.61
C VAL A 322 29.81 -10.50 49.99
N ASP A 323 28.94 -10.63 49.00
CA ASP A 323 28.63 -11.89 48.32
C ASP A 323 29.20 -11.97 46.91
N GLU A 324 29.51 -10.83 46.30
CA GLU A 324 30.01 -10.78 44.93
C GLU A 324 31.11 -9.73 44.75
N ILE A 325 32.14 -10.06 43.96
CA ILE A 325 33.12 -9.11 43.46
C ILE A 325 32.73 -8.72 42.03
N GLU A 326 32.51 -7.42 41.78
CA GLU A 326 31.99 -6.92 40.51
C GLU A 326 32.91 -7.20 39.32
N ASP A 327 32.32 -7.13 38.12
CA ASP A 327 33.10 -7.10 36.88
C ASP A 327 34.07 -5.93 36.93
N SER A 328 35.34 -6.21 36.63
CA SER A 328 36.40 -5.19 36.60
C SER A 328 36.62 -4.49 37.95
N ALA A 329 36.21 -5.10 39.07
CA ALA A 329 36.24 -4.51 40.41
C ALA A 329 37.58 -3.86 40.80
N PHE A 330 38.69 -4.42 40.34
CA PHE A 330 40.05 -3.93 40.59
C PHE A 330 40.89 -3.90 39.29
N ALA A 331 40.23 -3.76 38.13
CA ALA A 331 40.90 -3.68 36.84
C ALA A 331 41.66 -2.37 36.67
N ALA A 332 42.68 -2.38 35.83
CA ALA A 332 43.57 -1.25 35.54
C ALA A 332 44.23 -0.58 36.76
N HIS A 333 44.16 -1.20 37.94
CA HIS A 333 44.58 -0.59 39.19
C HIS A 333 46.13 -0.51 39.24
N PRO A 334 46.73 0.69 39.15
CA PRO A 334 48.15 0.88 38.86
C PRO A 334 49.07 0.44 40.00
N LEU A 335 48.60 0.59 41.25
CA LEU A 335 49.36 0.31 42.47
C LEU A 335 49.06 -1.03 43.12
N LEU A 336 48.01 -1.73 42.68
CA LEU A 336 47.51 -2.92 43.34
C LEU A 336 48.53 -4.06 43.28
N ARG A 337 48.98 -4.51 44.44
CA ARG A 337 49.94 -5.62 44.59
C ARG A 337 49.30 -6.85 45.21
N ARG A 338 48.34 -6.67 46.12
CA ARG A 338 47.67 -7.76 46.81
C ARG A 338 46.18 -7.48 46.99
N VAL A 339 45.36 -8.50 46.77
CA VAL A 339 43.93 -8.51 47.15
C VAL A 339 43.72 -9.63 48.15
N MET A 340 43.00 -9.36 49.24
CA MET A 340 42.60 -10.35 50.24
C MET A 340 41.08 -10.52 50.19
N LEU A 341 40.63 -11.73 49.88
CA LEU A 341 39.23 -12.09 49.78
C LEU A 341 38.65 -12.46 51.16
N PRO A 342 37.36 -12.18 51.42
CA PRO A 342 36.74 -12.44 52.70
C PRO A 342 36.61 -13.94 52.96
N ASP A 343 36.36 -14.31 54.23
CA ASP A 343 36.00 -15.67 54.59
C ASP A 343 34.51 -15.92 54.30
N ASN A 344 34.18 -16.00 53.01
CA ASN A 344 32.83 -16.26 52.53
C ASN A 344 32.83 -17.47 51.57
N PRO A 345 32.25 -18.62 51.95
CA PRO A 345 32.18 -19.79 51.08
C PRO A 345 31.25 -19.59 49.87
N ASP A 346 30.29 -18.66 49.99
CA ASP A 346 29.31 -18.33 48.95
C ASP A 346 29.74 -17.12 48.10
N LEU A 347 31.03 -16.74 48.14
CA LEU A 347 31.54 -15.60 47.38
C LEU A 347 31.55 -15.92 45.88
N HIS A 348 30.98 -15.01 45.10
CA HIS A 348 31.01 -15.03 43.64
C HIS A 348 32.04 -14.03 43.11
N VAL A 349 32.78 -14.44 42.08
CA VAL A 349 33.75 -13.58 41.38
C VAL A 349 33.33 -13.41 39.93
N MET A 350 33.12 -12.16 39.52
CA MET A 350 32.77 -11.80 38.16
C MET A 350 34.02 -11.65 37.26
N LYS A 351 33.79 -11.33 35.98
CA LYS A 351 34.82 -11.23 34.95
C LYS A 351 35.78 -10.05 35.18
N HIS A 352 36.99 -10.14 34.63
CA HIS A 352 38.01 -9.08 34.58
C HIS A 352 38.44 -8.46 35.93
N ILE A 353 38.20 -9.14 37.06
CA ILE A 353 38.39 -8.60 38.42
C ILE A 353 39.68 -7.80 38.63
N CYS A 354 40.80 -8.19 38.01
CA CYS A 354 42.09 -7.50 38.12
C CYS A 354 42.80 -7.35 36.77
N ASP A 355 42.06 -7.34 35.67
CA ASP A 355 42.64 -7.23 34.35
C ASP A 355 43.43 -5.92 34.20
N ASP A 356 44.57 -5.98 33.52
CA ASP A 356 45.45 -4.82 33.30
C ASP A 356 45.97 -4.13 34.57
N SER A 357 45.98 -4.82 35.72
CA SER A 357 46.64 -4.38 36.96
C SER A 357 48.10 -4.87 37.00
N PRO A 358 49.08 -4.07 36.54
CA PRO A 358 50.43 -4.55 36.22
C PRO A 358 51.25 -4.89 37.47
N GLN A 359 50.89 -4.35 38.63
CA GLN A 359 51.62 -4.60 39.87
C GLN A 359 51.09 -5.78 40.69
N LEU A 360 50.00 -6.44 40.26
CA LEU A 360 49.39 -7.51 41.05
C LEU A 360 50.36 -8.70 41.20
N LYS A 361 50.68 -9.04 42.45
CA LYS A 361 51.59 -10.13 42.81
C LYS A 361 50.88 -11.31 43.47
N SER A 362 49.84 -11.06 44.24
CA SER A 362 49.19 -12.13 45.01
C SER A 362 47.72 -11.89 45.28
N ILE A 363 46.96 -12.98 45.36
CA ILE A 363 45.58 -12.99 45.87
C ILE A 363 45.56 -13.93 47.07
N SER A 364 45.08 -13.44 48.20
CA SER A 364 44.96 -14.21 49.43
C SER A 364 43.51 -14.57 49.69
N PHE A 365 43.25 -15.81 50.05
CA PHE A 365 41.92 -16.32 50.35
C PHE A 365 41.85 -16.69 51.82
N ARG A 366 40.85 -16.17 52.55
CA ARG A 366 40.58 -16.59 53.93
C ARG A 366 39.76 -17.87 54.00
N CYS A 367 38.98 -18.16 52.96
CA CYS A 367 38.13 -19.35 52.93
C CYS A 367 38.87 -20.58 52.40
N LYS A 368 38.62 -21.74 53.01
CA LYS A 368 39.15 -23.04 52.55
C LYS A 368 38.49 -23.53 51.26
N THR A 369 37.29 -23.04 50.95
CA THR A 369 36.59 -23.31 49.69
C THR A 369 36.85 -22.19 48.69
N PRO A 370 37.22 -22.51 47.43
CA PRO A 370 37.44 -21.50 46.41
C PRO A 370 36.13 -20.77 46.06
N PRO A 371 36.15 -19.45 45.86
CA PRO A 371 35.00 -18.69 45.39
C PRO A 371 34.46 -19.22 44.06
N ALA A 372 33.14 -19.16 43.89
CA ALA A 372 32.46 -19.49 42.64
C ALA A 372 32.77 -18.46 41.56
N LEU A 373 32.81 -18.89 40.29
CA LEU A 373 32.98 -18.00 39.15
C LEU A 373 31.61 -17.70 38.52
N GLY A 374 31.25 -16.42 38.45
CA GLY A 374 29.91 -16.04 38.01
C GLY A 374 28.83 -16.46 39.01
N ASN A 375 27.58 -16.29 38.61
CA ASN A 375 26.39 -16.68 39.39
C ASN A 375 25.40 -17.44 38.49
N ASP A 376 24.18 -17.67 38.95
CA ASP A 376 23.19 -18.45 38.19
C ASP A 376 22.68 -17.76 36.93
N ILE A 377 22.80 -16.44 36.88
CA ILE A 377 22.38 -15.62 35.73
C ILE A 377 23.57 -15.44 34.78
N TRP A 378 24.74 -15.11 35.33
CA TRP A 378 25.95 -14.81 34.57
C TRP A 378 26.99 -15.91 34.74
N LYS A 379 27.03 -16.85 33.80
CA LYS A 379 28.02 -17.92 33.81
C LYS A 379 29.38 -17.40 33.32
N VAL A 380 30.40 -17.51 34.17
CA VAL A 380 31.76 -16.98 33.92
C VAL A 380 32.77 -18.13 33.94
N LYS A 381 33.75 -18.11 33.02
CA LYS A 381 34.89 -19.03 33.03
C LYS A 381 36.12 -18.36 33.61
N MET A 382 37.07 -19.14 34.11
CA MET A 382 38.33 -18.62 34.66
C MET A 382 39.12 -17.75 33.66
N SER A 383 39.01 -18.01 32.35
CA SER A 383 39.60 -17.17 31.28
C SER A 383 39.00 -15.77 31.19
N ASP A 384 37.76 -15.60 31.65
CA ASP A 384 37.04 -14.33 31.59
C ASP A 384 37.34 -13.51 32.85
N VAL A 385 37.75 -14.16 33.94
CA VAL A 385 38.13 -13.51 35.22
C VAL A 385 39.56 -12.98 35.19
N PHE A 386 40.49 -13.75 34.62
CA PHE A 386 41.90 -13.38 34.54
C PHE A 386 42.50 -13.67 33.16
N LYS A 387 43.25 -12.71 32.63
CA LYS A 387 44.13 -12.91 31.46
C LYS A 387 45.20 -13.98 31.72
N SER A 388 45.60 -14.67 30.65
CA SER A 388 46.55 -15.80 30.69
C SER A 388 47.86 -15.51 31.43
N ALA A 389 48.37 -14.27 31.36
CA ALA A 389 49.60 -13.85 32.02
C ALA A 389 49.51 -13.90 33.56
N CYS A 390 48.31 -13.77 34.14
CA CYS A 390 48.11 -13.81 35.59
C CYS A 390 48.37 -15.19 36.18
N PHE A 391 48.05 -16.27 35.45
CA PHE A 391 48.17 -17.65 35.95
C PHE A 391 49.60 -18.09 36.26
N GLU A 392 50.59 -17.47 35.62
CA GLU A 392 52.00 -17.73 35.89
C GLU A 392 52.60 -16.77 36.91
N ARG A 393 52.17 -15.51 36.87
CA ARG A 393 52.77 -14.40 37.62
C ARG A 393 52.22 -14.25 39.04
N VAL A 394 50.92 -14.47 39.23
CA VAL A 394 50.23 -14.19 40.49
C VAL A 394 50.29 -15.42 41.39
N VAL A 395 50.61 -15.20 42.67
CA VAL A 395 50.62 -16.24 43.70
C VAL A 395 49.28 -16.24 44.44
N LEU A 396 48.62 -17.40 44.49
CA LEU A 396 47.46 -17.60 45.35
C LEU A 396 47.93 -18.06 46.73
N TYR A 397 47.58 -17.32 47.77
CA TYR A 397 47.77 -17.74 49.16
C TYR A 397 46.44 -18.27 49.69
N VAL A 398 46.39 -19.54 50.05
CA VAL A 398 45.18 -20.23 50.53
C VAL A 398 45.39 -20.77 51.95
N PRO A 399 44.34 -20.98 52.75
CA PRO A 399 44.52 -21.45 54.12
C PRO A 399 45.16 -22.85 54.18
N GLU A 400 45.86 -23.16 55.27
CA GLU A 400 46.46 -24.48 55.47
C GLU A 400 45.45 -25.63 55.30
N GLY A 401 45.86 -26.66 54.56
CA GLY A 401 45.05 -27.84 54.26
C GLY A 401 44.02 -27.67 53.14
N SER A 402 44.05 -26.56 52.38
CA SER A 402 43.09 -26.26 51.30
C SER A 402 43.68 -26.26 49.88
N ALA A 403 45.00 -26.37 49.73
CA ALA A 403 45.63 -26.28 48.40
C ALA A 403 45.15 -27.36 47.43
N ALA A 404 44.84 -28.57 47.91
CA ALA A 404 44.28 -29.63 47.07
C ALA A 404 42.90 -29.23 46.48
N THR A 405 42.01 -28.68 47.32
CA THR A 405 40.69 -28.19 46.91
C THR A 405 40.80 -27.09 45.86
N TYR A 406 41.69 -26.12 46.07
CA TYR A 406 41.93 -25.05 45.09
C TYR A 406 42.48 -25.58 43.77
N ARG A 407 43.44 -26.53 43.80
CA ARG A 407 44.00 -27.16 42.58
C ARG A 407 42.99 -27.95 41.76
N GLN A 408 41.99 -28.55 42.41
CA GLN A 408 40.93 -29.30 41.72
C GLN A 408 39.79 -28.41 41.21
N SER A 409 39.76 -27.14 41.61
CA SER A 409 38.77 -26.16 41.16
C SER A 409 39.24 -25.38 39.92
N ALA A 410 38.40 -24.47 39.43
CA ALA A 410 38.78 -23.53 38.37
C ALA A 410 40.03 -22.69 38.71
N TRP A 411 40.31 -22.46 40.00
CA TRP A 411 41.49 -21.74 40.49
C TRP A 411 42.79 -22.55 40.40
N GLY A 412 42.72 -23.85 40.12
CA GLY A 412 43.88 -24.69 39.86
C GLY A 412 44.67 -24.33 38.61
N ARG A 413 44.14 -23.40 37.79
CA ARG A 413 44.83 -22.86 36.62
C ARG A 413 46.06 -22.01 37.00
N PHE A 414 46.10 -21.46 38.22
CA PHE A 414 47.28 -20.74 38.73
C PHE A 414 48.41 -21.71 39.08
N LYS A 415 49.61 -21.46 38.56
CA LYS A 415 50.79 -22.32 38.81
C LYS A 415 51.29 -22.24 40.24
N ASN A 416 51.12 -21.09 40.89
CA ASN A 416 51.67 -20.79 42.21
C ASN A 416 50.56 -20.72 43.26
N ILE A 417 50.20 -21.85 43.85
CA ILE A 417 49.28 -21.93 45.01
C ILE A 417 50.10 -22.33 46.23
N LYS A 418 50.14 -21.44 47.23
CA LYS A 418 50.88 -21.60 48.49
C LYS A 418 49.91 -21.58 49.66
N GLU A 419 50.16 -22.46 50.63
CA GLU A 419 49.44 -22.44 51.89
C GLU A 419 50.09 -21.44 52.84
N TYR A 420 49.28 -20.84 53.71
CA TYR A 420 49.76 -20.01 54.81
C TYR A 420 49.06 -20.41 56.11
N GLU A 421 49.81 -20.36 57.22
CA GLU A 421 49.25 -20.46 58.56
C GLU A 421 48.47 -19.17 58.84
N SER A 422 47.19 -19.30 59.16
CA SER A 422 46.26 -18.19 59.39
C SER A 422 46.52 -17.46 60.68
#